data_AF-A0A3P2EII5-F1
#
_entry.id   AF-A0A3P2EII5-F1
#
_cell.length_a   1.000
_cell.length_b   1.000
_cell.length_c   1.000
_cell.angle_alpha   90.00
_cell.angle_beta   90.00
_cell.angle_gamma   90.00
#
_symmetry.space_group_name_H-M   'P 1'
#
loop_
_entity.id
_entity.type
_entity.pdbx_description
1 polymer ?
#
loop_
_entity_poly.entity_id
_entity_poly.type
_entity_poly.pdbx_seq_one_letter_code
_entity_poly.pdbx_strand_id
1 'polypeptide(L)'
;MNTVELRNILDDHKVWVESFRKRGSCADLCSAALRDADLRDANLRGAAIGGANLLGADLCGADLRDANLRFANLCGAALYGADLRCADLLGADLRGAAIGGANLLGADLWCRPARCKSARFQPVWCSPAPCQPARSPPVRCRPARFRPARCRPVWCRPARCRPA
;
A
#
# COMPACT_ATOMS: atom_id res chain seq x y z
N MET A 1 -2.47 -1.53 23.76
CA MET A 1 -2.06 -2.90 23.44
C MET A 1 -1.52 -3.51 24.72
N ASN A 2 -2.00 -4.67 25.14
CA ASN A 2 -1.41 -5.40 26.25
C ASN A 2 -0.22 -6.24 25.75
N THR A 3 0.78 -6.47 26.60
CA THR A 3 1.98 -7.25 26.23
C THR A 3 1.67 -8.71 25.92
N VAL A 4 0.61 -9.26 26.52
CA VAL A 4 0.11 -10.62 26.24
C VAL A 4 -0.58 -10.69 24.87
N GLU A 5 -1.41 -9.70 24.53
CA GLU A 5 -2.05 -9.60 23.20
C GLU A 5 -1.00 -9.52 22.10
N LEU A 6 0.02 -8.68 22.28
CA LEU A 6 1.12 -8.54 21.34
C LEU A 6 1.86 -9.86 21.12
N ARG A 7 2.18 -10.61 22.19
CA ARG A 7 2.82 -11.93 22.07
C ARG A 7 1.96 -12.93 21.31
N ASN A 8 0.68 -13.04 21.63
CA ASN A 8 -0.23 -13.94 20.92
C ASN A 8 -0.30 -13.63 19.41
N ILE A 9 -0.34 -12.34 19.04
CA ILE A 9 -0.32 -11.90 17.63
C ILE A 9 1.00 -12.27 16.93
N LEU A 10 2.14 -12.11 17.62
CA LEU A 10 3.47 -12.49 17.09
C LEU A 10 3.61 -14.02 16.93
N ASP A 11 3.10 -14.80 17.88
CA ASP A 11 3.12 -16.27 17.82
C ASP A 11 2.24 -16.80 16.69
N ASP A 12 1.01 -16.29 16.54
CA ASP A 12 0.12 -16.62 15.43
C ASP A 12 0.71 -16.22 14.06
N HIS A 13 1.38 -15.07 14.00
CA HIS A 13 2.04 -14.59 12.79
C HIS A 13 3.30 -15.39 12.45
N LYS A 14 4.04 -15.86 13.44
CA LYS A 14 5.15 -16.79 13.23
C LYS A 14 4.66 -18.08 12.55
N VAL A 15 3.56 -18.67 13.03
CA VAL A 15 2.90 -19.81 12.38
C VAL A 15 2.40 -19.47 10.98
N TRP A 16 1.93 -18.24 10.75
CA TRP A 16 1.53 -17.75 9.43
C TRP A 16 2.69 -17.65 8.44
N VAL A 17 3.85 -17.14 8.86
CA VAL A 17 5.04 -17.09 7.99
C VAL A 17 5.59 -18.50 7.74
N GLU A 18 5.74 -19.32 8.77
CA GLU A 18 6.27 -20.69 8.67
C GLU A 18 5.37 -21.63 7.85
N SER A 19 4.05 -21.44 7.91
CA SER A 19 3.08 -22.23 7.13
C SER A 19 2.90 -21.78 5.68
N PHE A 20 3.65 -20.77 5.21
CA PHE A 20 3.45 -20.10 3.92
C PHE A 20 2.02 -19.56 3.75
N ARG A 21 1.52 -18.85 4.77
CA ARG A 21 0.19 -18.20 4.82
C ARG A 21 -1.00 -19.18 4.82
N LYS A 22 -0.83 -20.40 5.32
CA LYS A 22 -1.87 -21.46 5.32
C LYS A 22 -2.54 -21.70 6.68
N ARG A 23 -1.88 -21.35 7.79
CA ARG A 23 -2.35 -21.52 9.17
C ARG A 23 -1.85 -20.34 10.02
N GLY A 24 -2.56 -19.99 11.08
CA GLY A 24 -2.27 -18.76 11.86
C GLY A 24 -2.76 -17.50 11.14
N SER A 25 -2.54 -16.35 11.77
CA SER A 25 -3.05 -15.04 11.34
C SER A 25 -1.90 -14.10 10.98
N CYS A 26 -2.10 -13.20 10.00
CA CYS A 26 -1.12 -12.13 9.80
C CYS A 26 -1.12 -11.18 11.00
N ALA A 27 0.04 -10.67 11.42
CA ALA A 27 0.13 -9.65 12.45
C ALA A 27 -0.49 -8.34 11.94
N ASP A 28 -1.72 -8.07 12.38
CA ASP A 28 -2.36 -6.77 12.22
C ASP A 28 -2.07 -5.90 13.44
N LEU A 29 -1.22 -4.92 13.22
CA LEU A 29 -0.74 -3.91 14.16
C LEU A 29 -1.07 -2.51 13.62
N CYS A 30 -2.02 -2.37 12.69
CA CYS A 30 -2.39 -1.07 12.13
C CYS A 30 -2.85 -0.10 13.23
N SER A 31 -2.27 1.09 13.26
CA SER A 31 -2.49 2.12 14.29
C SER A 31 -2.21 1.65 15.73
N ALA A 32 -1.49 0.54 15.94
CA ALA A 32 -1.20 0.01 17.27
C ALA A 32 -0.26 0.95 18.05
N ALA A 33 -0.54 1.10 19.35
CA ALA A 33 0.35 1.78 20.29
C ALA A 33 1.42 0.80 20.78
N LEU A 34 2.63 0.90 20.20
CA LEU A 34 3.79 0.04 20.41
C LEU A 34 5.03 0.88 20.77
N ARG A 35 4.83 2.01 21.46
CA ARG A 35 5.91 2.89 21.92
C ARG A 35 6.80 2.14 22.90
N ASP A 36 8.11 2.27 22.74
CA ASP A 36 9.12 1.63 23.59
C ASP A 36 8.97 0.08 23.65
N ALA A 37 8.33 -0.53 22.65
CA ALA A 37 8.07 -1.98 22.62
C ALA A 37 9.32 -2.78 22.24
N ASP A 38 9.52 -3.92 22.91
CA ASP A 38 10.55 -4.91 22.57
C ASP A 38 10.02 -5.85 21.47
N LEU A 39 10.57 -5.70 20.27
CA LEU A 39 10.28 -6.46 19.05
C LEU A 39 11.58 -6.98 18.42
N ARG A 40 12.64 -7.17 19.23
CA ARG A 40 13.93 -7.71 18.79
C ARG A 40 13.77 -9.10 18.18
N ASP A 41 14.49 -9.33 17.09
CA ASP A 41 14.47 -10.58 16.30
C ASP A 41 13.05 -11.04 15.88
N ALA A 42 12.04 -10.16 15.97
CA ALA A 42 10.66 -10.50 15.65
C ALA A 42 10.52 -10.76 14.15
N ASN A 43 9.90 -11.89 13.81
CA ASN A 43 9.46 -12.14 12.45
C ASN A 43 8.16 -11.38 12.24
N LEU A 44 8.20 -10.30 11.47
CA LEU A 44 7.08 -9.41 11.10
C LEU A 44 6.92 -9.35 9.57
N ARG A 45 7.34 -10.42 8.89
CA ARG A 45 7.39 -10.49 7.43
C ARG A 45 5.99 -10.37 6.82
N GLY A 46 5.75 -9.29 6.09
CA GLY A 46 4.46 -9.01 5.47
C GLY A 46 3.37 -8.59 6.46
N ALA A 47 3.73 -8.25 7.70
CA ALA A 47 2.81 -7.73 8.70
C ALA A 47 2.21 -6.38 8.29
N ALA A 48 1.02 -6.09 8.81
CA ALA A 48 0.31 -4.83 8.60
C ALA A 48 0.54 -3.91 9.80
N ILE A 49 1.44 -2.94 9.67
CA ILE A 49 1.93 -2.07 10.75
C ILE A 49 1.68 -0.58 10.37
N GLY A 50 0.74 -0.35 9.44
CA GLY A 50 0.46 0.98 8.91
C GLY A 50 -0.10 1.92 9.98
N GLY A 51 0.46 3.12 10.11
CA GLY A 51 0.06 4.12 11.10
C GLY A 51 0.41 3.77 12.56
N ALA A 52 1.12 2.65 12.82
CA ALA A 52 1.49 2.26 14.17
C ALA A 52 2.44 3.26 14.83
N ASN A 53 2.34 3.41 16.15
CA ASN A 53 3.25 4.23 16.94
C ASN A 53 4.35 3.36 17.56
N LEU A 54 5.50 3.30 16.90
CA LEU A 54 6.71 2.54 17.26
C LEU A 54 7.85 3.47 17.75
N LEU A 55 7.51 4.66 18.25
CA LEU A 55 8.51 5.59 18.77
C LEU A 55 9.32 4.93 19.89
N GLY A 56 10.64 4.98 19.78
CA GLY A 56 11.57 4.33 20.73
C GLY A 56 11.53 2.79 20.74
N ALA A 57 10.78 2.12 19.86
CA ALA A 57 10.68 0.66 19.85
C ALA A 57 12.02 0.00 19.45
N ASP A 58 12.31 -1.16 20.03
CA ASP A 58 13.48 -1.96 19.69
C ASP A 58 13.10 -3.04 18.67
N LEU A 59 13.59 -2.87 17.45
CA LEU A 59 13.39 -3.73 16.28
C LEU A 59 14.74 -4.28 15.78
N CYS A 60 15.78 -4.33 16.63
CA CYS A 60 17.08 -4.88 16.23
C CYS A 60 16.92 -6.34 15.77
N GLY A 61 17.53 -6.68 14.63
CA GLY A 61 17.43 -8.01 14.02
C GLY A 61 16.06 -8.40 13.43
N ALA A 62 15.03 -7.57 13.56
CA ALA A 62 13.66 -7.92 13.13
C ALA A 62 13.53 -8.11 11.61
N ASP A 63 12.73 -9.11 11.20
CA ASP A 63 12.39 -9.37 9.79
C ASP A 63 11.11 -8.62 9.42
N LEU A 64 11.27 -7.47 8.77
CA LEU A 64 10.18 -6.59 8.31
C LEU A 64 10.00 -6.70 6.78
N ARG A 65 10.45 -7.80 6.15
CA ARG A 65 10.40 -7.95 4.69
C ARG A 65 8.97 -7.91 4.18
N ASP A 66 8.75 -7.19 3.07
CA ASP A 66 7.41 -6.99 2.49
C ASP A 66 6.36 -6.40 3.46
N ALA A 67 6.74 -5.91 4.65
CA ALA A 67 5.82 -5.36 5.63
C ALA A 67 5.24 -4.00 5.19
N ASN A 68 4.03 -3.69 5.64
CA ASN A 68 3.38 -2.40 5.42
C ASN A 68 3.60 -1.51 6.65
N LEU A 69 4.53 -0.55 6.55
CA LEU A 69 4.89 0.42 7.58
C LEU A 69 4.45 1.86 7.19
N ARG A 70 3.50 1.99 6.24
CA ARG A 70 3.04 3.29 5.74
C ARG A 70 2.54 4.17 6.87
N PHE A 71 3.00 5.42 6.93
CA PHE A 71 2.66 6.39 7.98
C PHE A 71 2.97 5.95 9.42
N ALA A 72 3.77 4.90 9.63
CA ALA A 72 4.18 4.47 10.97
C ALA A 72 5.17 5.47 11.58
N ASN A 73 5.06 5.71 12.88
CA ASN A 73 6.01 6.53 13.63
C ASN A 73 7.14 5.66 14.19
N LEU A 74 8.29 5.66 13.54
CA LEU A 74 9.52 4.94 13.92
C LEU A 74 10.56 5.91 14.53
N CYS A 75 10.14 7.08 15.01
CA CYS A 75 11.03 8.10 15.55
C CYS A 75 11.84 7.53 16.74
N GLY A 76 13.17 7.61 16.67
CA GLY A 76 14.07 7.04 17.68
C GLY A 76 14.07 5.50 17.80
N ALA A 77 13.41 4.76 16.90
CA ALA A 77 13.37 3.29 16.95
C ALA A 77 14.76 2.68 16.65
N ALA A 78 15.11 1.59 17.33
CA ALA A 78 16.33 0.86 17.08
C ALA A 78 16.10 -0.18 15.97
N LEU A 79 16.80 -0.05 14.83
CA LEU A 79 16.61 -0.89 13.64
C LEU A 79 17.93 -1.60 13.25
N TYR A 80 18.84 -1.78 14.21
CA TYR A 80 20.17 -2.32 13.92
C TYR A 80 20.07 -3.76 13.37
N GLY A 81 20.60 -3.98 12.17
CA GLY A 81 20.52 -5.28 11.49
C GLY A 81 19.11 -5.72 11.03
N ALA A 82 18.08 -4.86 11.13
CA ALA A 82 16.72 -5.19 10.71
C ALA A 82 16.61 -5.39 9.18
N ASP A 83 15.81 -6.35 8.74
CA ASP A 83 15.59 -6.65 7.32
C ASP A 83 14.30 -5.99 6.81
N LEU A 84 14.43 -4.78 6.27
CA LEU A 84 13.35 -3.96 5.71
C LEU A 84 13.18 -4.16 4.20
N ARG A 85 13.76 -5.21 3.60
CA ARG A 85 13.73 -5.39 2.14
C ARG A 85 12.30 -5.43 1.64
N CYS A 86 12.04 -4.73 0.55
CA CYS A 86 10.72 -4.69 -0.08
C CYS A 86 9.58 -4.16 0.83
N ALA A 87 9.86 -3.58 2.01
CA ALA A 87 8.83 -2.99 2.88
C ALA A 87 8.28 -1.67 2.29
N ASP A 88 7.01 -1.37 2.56
CA ASP A 88 6.40 -0.08 2.20
C ASP A 88 6.52 0.88 3.40
N LEU A 89 7.43 1.85 3.29
CA LEU A 89 7.74 2.85 4.31
C LEU A 89 7.12 4.21 3.97
N LEU A 90 6.13 4.27 3.07
CA LEU A 90 5.61 5.54 2.58
C LEU A 90 5.06 6.42 3.71
N GLY A 91 5.67 7.59 3.89
CA GLY A 91 5.27 8.56 4.90
C GLY A 91 5.58 8.14 6.34
N ALA A 92 6.36 7.06 6.54
CA ALA A 92 6.84 6.68 7.85
C ALA A 92 7.84 7.70 8.40
N ASP A 93 7.78 7.98 9.70
CA ASP A 93 8.70 8.90 10.38
C ASP A 93 9.90 8.14 10.94
N LEU A 94 11.05 8.24 10.28
CA LEU A 94 12.31 7.59 10.66
C LEU A 94 13.28 8.54 11.38
N ARG A 95 12.83 9.70 11.88
CA ARG A 95 13.71 10.69 12.52
C ARG A 95 14.42 10.10 13.74
N GLY A 96 15.74 10.16 13.75
CA GLY A 96 16.56 9.61 14.85
C GLY A 96 16.55 8.07 14.96
N ALA A 97 15.94 7.34 14.01
CA ALA A 97 15.93 5.88 14.03
C ALA A 97 17.34 5.32 13.76
N ALA A 98 17.77 4.33 14.54
CA ALA A 98 19.10 3.73 14.42
C ALA A 98 19.13 2.63 13.35
N ILE A 99 19.13 3.04 12.08
CA ILE A 99 19.14 2.15 10.89
C ILE A 99 20.53 1.57 10.54
N GLY A 100 21.48 1.56 11.47
CA GLY A 100 22.83 1.05 11.25
C GLY A 100 22.81 -0.43 10.85
N GLY A 101 23.33 -0.77 9.67
CA GLY A 101 23.30 -2.17 9.19
C GLY A 101 21.92 -2.70 8.79
N ALA A 102 20.86 -1.88 8.80
CA ALA A 102 19.54 -2.28 8.33
C ALA A 102 19.52 -2.50 6.81
N ASN A 103 18.82 -3.55 6.34
CA ASN A 103 18.72 -3.86 4.92
C ASN A 103 17.49 -3.22 4.28
N LEU A 104 17.67 -2.04 3.68
CA LEU A 104 16.62 -1.25 3.01
C LEU A 104 16.45 -1.59 1.52
N LEU A 105 17.03 -2.68 1.00
CA LEU A 105 17.02 -2.96 -0.44
C LEU A 105 15.60 -3.17 -0.98
N GLY A 106 15.18 -2.28 -1.89
CA GLY A 106 13.85 -2.30 -2.48
C GLY A 106 12.73 -1.82 -1.55
N ALA A 107 13.04 -1.23 -0.39
CA ALA A 107 12.04 -0.58 0.44
C ALA A 107 11.46 0.65 -0.27
N ASP A 108 10.15 0.74 -0.40
CA ASP A 108 9.46 1.84 -1.08
C ASP A 108 9.28 3.02 -0.09
N LEU A 109 10.18 4.00 -0.17
CA LEU A 109 10.14 5.25 0.59
C LEU A 109 9.34 6.36 -0.13
N TRP A 110 8.96 6.16 -1.39
CA TRP A 110 8.34 7.17 -2.25
C TRP A 110 6.91 6.82 -2.62
N CYS A 111 6.05 7.84 -2.75
CA CYS A 111 4.68 7.69 -3.25
C CYS A 111 4.69 7.44 -4.76
N ARG A 112 5.15 6.27 -5.18
CA ARG A 112 4.94 5.78 -6.53
C ARG A 112 3.62 5.02 -6.55
N PRO A 113 2.69 5.30 -7.48
CA PRO A 113 1.55 4.41 -7.70
C PRO A 113 2.12 3.02 -7.95
N ALA A 114 1.67 2.05 -7.14
CA ALA A 114 2.46 0.89 -6.78
C ALA A 114 3.11 0.21 -7.98
N ARG A 115 4.43 -0.02 -7.93
CA ARG A 115 5.04 -1.04 -8.76
C ARG A 115 4.49 -2.37 -8.27
N CYS A 116 3.46 -2.91 -8.94
CA CYS A 116 3.01 -4.26 -8.72
C CYS A 116 4.21 -5.21 -8.80
N LYS A 117 4.70 -5.69 -7.66
CA LYS A 117 5.73 -6.73 -7.62
C LYS A 117 5.17 -7.93 -8.38
N SER A 118 5.97 -8.49 -9.27
CA SER A 118 5.56 -9.52 -10.23
C SER A 118 5.04 -10.78 -9.53
N ALA A 119 3.75 -10.81 -9.21
CA ALA A 119 2.98 -12.03 -9.26
C ALA A 119 2.91 -12.43 -10.74
N ARG A 120 3.32 -13.66 -11.05
CA ARG A 120 3.59 -14.22 -12.38
C ARG A 120 2.40 -14.08 -13.34
N PHE A 121 2.21 -12.89 -13.91
CA PHE A 121 1.25 -12.65 -14.98
C PHE A 121 1.75 -13.39 -16.22
N GLN A 122 1.10 -14.50 -16.54
CA GLN A 122 1.08 -14.96 -17.93
C GLN A 122 0.46 -13.82 -18.74
N PRO A 123 1.12 -13.33 -19.80
CA PRO A 123 0.58 -12.23 -20.59
C PRO A 123 -0.60 -12.75 -21.40
N VAL A 124 -1.81 -12.64 -20.84
CA VAL A 124 -3.04 -12.76 -21.62
C VAL A 124 -3.08 -11.55 -22.55
N TRP A 125 -2.72 -11.77 -23.81
CA TRP A 125 -2.84 -10.77 -24.85
C TRP A 125 -4.33 -10.46 -25.08
N CYS A 126 -4.84 -9.44 -24.40
CA CYS A 126 -6.04 -8.73 -24.88
C CYS A 126 -5.66 -7.92 -26.12
N SER A 127 -5.55 -8.60 -27.26
CA SER A 127 -5.56 -7.93 -28.56
C SER A 127 -6.80 -7.04 -28.66
N PRO A 128 -6.67 -5.74 -28.99
CA PRO A 128 -7.83 -4.88 -29.14
C PRO A 128 -8.71 -5.41 -30.28
N ALA A 129 -9.92 -5.84 -29.94
CA ALA A 129 -10.90 -6.27 -30.94
C ALA A 129 -11.23 -5.08 -31.87
N PRO A 130 -11.20 -5.24 -33.20
CA PRO A 130 -11.48 -4.15 -34.13
C PRO A 130 -12.96 -3.73 -34.03
N CYS A 131 -13.21 -2.43 -33.95
CA CYS A 131 -14.56 -1.87 -34.00
C CYS A 131 -15.24 -2.21 -35.34
N GLN A 132 -16.22 -3.13 -35.33
CA GLN A 132 -17.12 -3.34 -36.46
C GLN A 132 -18.44 -2.58 -36.25
N PRO A 133 -18.95 -1.85 -37.25
CA PRO A 133 -20.18 -1.08 -37.12
C PRO A 133 -21.41 -2.00 -37.19
N ALA A 134 -22.02 -2.28 -36.05
CA ALA A 134 -23.31 -2.97 -35.98
C ALA A 134 -24.42 -2.09 -36.56
N ARG A 135 -24.99 -2.51 -37.70
CA ARG A 135 -26.14 -1.85 -38.35
C ARG A 135 -27.42 -2.12 -37.55
N SER A 136 -28.02 -1.09 -36.96
CA SER A 136 -29.37 -1.19 -36.39
C SER A 136 -30.44 -1.24 -37.50
N PRO A 137 -31.42 -2.14 -37.46
CA PRO A 137 -32.56 -2.13 -38.38
C PRO A 137 -33.51 -0.94 -38.07
N PRO A 138 -34.30 -0.46 -39.06
CA PRO A 138 -35.09 0.75 -38.90
C PRO A 138 -36.35 0.53 -38.06
N VAL A 139 -36.51 1.31 -36.99
CA VAL A 139 -37.77 1.37 -36.21
C VAL A 139 -38.48 2.70 -36.48
N ARG A 140 -39.75 2.64 -36.87
CA ARG A 140 -40.52 3.80 -37.34
C ARG A 140 -40.86 4.79 -36.21
N CYS A 141 -40.64 6.07 -36.47
CA CYS A 141 -41.06 7.16 -35.55
C CYS A 141 -42.59 7.32 -35.51
N ARG A 142 -43.14 7.60 -34.32
CA ARG A 142 -44.39 8.37 -34.11
C ARG A 142 -44.19 9.40 -32.98
N PRO A 143 -44.69 10.65 -33.08
CA PRO A 143 -44.23 11.74 -32.19
C PRO A 143 -45.26 12.25 -31.18
N ALA A 144 -44.77 12.77 -30.05
CA ALA A 144 -45.41 13.79 -29.18
C ALA A 144 -44.27 14.60 -28.51
N ARG A 145 -44.07 15.90 -28.82
CA ARG A 145 -44.63 17.08 -28.10
C ARG A 145 -44.52 16.91 -26.56
N PHE A 146 -43.85 17.71 -25.72
CA PHE A 146 -43.37 19.11 -25.65
C PHE A 146 -42.30 19.15 -24.50
N ARG A 147 -41.52 20.18 -24.15
CA ARG A 147 -41.03 21.49 -24.68
C ARG A 147 -39.74 21.84 -23.88
N PRO A 148 -38.83 22.74 -24.32
CA PRO A 148 -37.51 22.88 -23.68
C PRO A 148 -37.44 23.91 -22.54
N ALA A 149 -36.71 23.61 -21.47
CA ALA A 149 -36.20 24.59 -20.52
C ALA A 149 -34.84 25.13 -20.98
N ARG A 150 -34.66 26.46 -20.96
CA ARG A 150 -33.45 27.16 -21.42
C ARG A 150 -32.51 27.50 -20.26
N CYS A 151 -31.25 27.75 -20.62
CA CYS A 151 -30.20 28.58 -19.97
C CYS A 151 -28.94 27.80 -19.58
N ARG A 152 -27.72 28.31 -19.77
CA ARG A 152 -27.16 29.32 -20.72
C ARG A 152 -25.62 29.10 -20.67
N PRO A 153 -24.85 29.21 -21.77
CA PRO A 153 -23.43 28.86 -21.74
C PRO A 153 -22.58 29.98 -21.13
N VAL A 154 -21.61 29.62 -20.28
CA VAL A 154 -20.50 30.50 -19.88
C VAL A 154 -19.23 30.02 -20.59
N TRP A 155 -18.64 30.89 -21.41
CA TRP A 155 -17.38 30.63 -22.11
C TRP A 155 -16.21 31.24 -21.34
N CYS A 156 -15.21 30.43 -20.99
CA CYS A 156 -13.86 30.90 -20.70
C CYS A 156 -12.93 30.48 -21.85
N ARG A 157 -12.17 31.44 -22.39
CA ARG A 157 -11.38 31.28 -23.64
C ARG A 157 -10.10 30.47 -23.40
N PRO A 158 -9.64 29.68 -24.39
CA PRO A 158 -8.34 29.00 -24.30
C PRO A 158 -7.18 30.01 -24.34
N ALA A 159 -6.19 29.82 -23.46
CA ALA A 159 -4.92 30.51 -23.56
C ALA A 159 -4.15 30.02 -24.79
N ARG A 160 -3.70 30.94 -25.65
CA ARG A 160 -2.93 30.61 -26.85
C ARG A 160 -1.49 30.27 -26.46
N CYS A 161 -1.05 29.04 -26.71
CA CYS A 161 0.37 28.71 -26.70
C CYS A 161 1.01 29.25 -28.00
N ARG A 162 2.15 29.94 -27.89
CA ARG A 162 3.05 30.17 -29.03
C ARG A 162 4.06 29.01 -29.09
N PRO A 163 4.30 28.39 -30.25
CA PRO A 163 5.43 27.47 -30.42
C PRO A 163 6.77 28.23 -30.55
N ALA A 164 7.85 27.46 -30.40
CA ALA A 164 9.28 27.82 -30.33
C ALA A 164 9.73 29.06 -31.12
#